data_AF-D3PQE2-F1
#
_entry.id   AF-D3PQE2-F1
#
_cell.length_a   1.000
_cell.length_b   1.000
_cell.length_c   1.000
_cell.angle_alpha   90.00
_cell.angle_beta   90.00
_cell.angle_gamma   90.00
#
_symmetry.space_group_name_H-M   'P 1'
#
loop_
_entity.id
_entity.type
_entity.pdbx_description
1 polymer ?
#
loop_
_entity_poly.entity_id
_entity_poly.type
_entity_poly.pdbx_seq_one_letter_code
_entity_poly.pdbx_strand_id
1 'polypeptide(L)'
;MKKLWLLLIPLLAACAPYYGPRDFWGPRERDFFEALVGFLFLILLVLLIAVVVVWVLRQLRQGPWSQLKDAVLPLPSPLAPRIRALREATGSLPPDQRERLNDMIVEVWEALERGDRKSAEAGVLRAEAFLEFSRKE
;
A
#
# COMPACT_ATOMS: atom_id res chain seq x y z
N MET A 1 22.12 -24.01 18.86
CA MET A 1 20.67 -24.10 18.55
C MET A 1 20.41 -24.84 17.23
N LYS A 2 20.84 -26.11 17.11
CA LYS A 2 20.69 -26.93 15.87
C LYS A 2 20.07 -28.32 16.11
N LYS A 3 19.73 -28.66 17.36
CA LYS A 3 19.23 -30.00 17.73
C LYS A 3 17.70 -30.10 17.83
N LEU A 4 16.97 -28.98 17.73
CA LEU A 4 15.50 -28.97 17.83
C LEU A 4 14.82 -29.49 16.55
N TRP A 5 15.50 -29.42 15.40
CA TRP A 5 14.96 -29.86 14.11
C TRP A 5 14.94 -31.38 13.92
N LEU A 6 15.77 -32.14 14.64
CA LEU A 6 15.85 -33.60 14.49
C LEU A 6 14.75 -34.35 15.27
N LEU A 7 14.09 -33.72 16.22
CA LEU A 7 12.97 -34.30 16.97
C LEU A 7 11.59 -34.04 16.32
N LEU A 8 11.52 -33.15 15.33
CA LEU A 8 10.29 -32.83 14.61
C LEU A 8 9.98 -33.80 13.46
N ILE A 9 11.00 -34.50 12.94
CA ILE A 9 10.87 -35.47 11.85
C ILE A 9 10.10 -36.74 12.27
N PRO A 10 10.35 -37.37 13.44
CA PRO A 10 9.54 -38.53 13.86
C PRO A 10 8.11 -38.16 14.26
N LEU A 11 7.85 -36.90 14.64
CA LEU A 11 6.50 -36.42 14.96
C LEU A 11 5.63 -36.23 13.69
N LEU A 12 6.25 -35.89 12.56
CA LEU A 12 5.60 -35.87 11.24
C LEU A 12 5.35 -37.28 10.69
N ALA A 13 6.18 -38.27 11.04
CA ALA A 13 5.95 -39.67 10.69
C ALA A 13 4.79 -40.32 11.47
N ALA A 14 4.49 -39.82 12.67
CA ALA A 14 3.32 -40.26 13.46
C ALA A 14 2.00 -39.61 13.00
N CYS A 15 2.06 -38.54 12.19
CA CYS A 15 0.91 -37.94 11.50
C CYS A 15 0.74 -38.44 10.06
N ALA A 16 1.50 -39.45 9.65
CA ALA A 16 1.22 -40.16 8.41
C ALA A 16 -0.09 -40.95 8.60
N PRO A 17 -1.12 -40.72 7.77
CA PRO A 17 -2.31 -41.54 7.81
C PRO A 17 -1.88 -42.96 7.49
N TYR A 18 -2.18 -43.86 8.41
CA TYR A 18 -2.00 -45.29 8.29
C TYR A 18 -2.69 -45.73 6.99
N TYR A 19 -1.91 -45.98 5.93
CA TYR A 19 -2.37 -46.66 4.73
C TYR A 19 -2.58 -48.14 5.11
N GLY A 20 -3.66 -48.40 5.83
CA GLY A 20 -4.19 -49.74 6.02
C GLY A 20 -4.71 -50.30 4.70
N PRO A 21 -4.73 -51.64 4.52
CA PRO A 21 -5.22 -52.27 3.31
C PRO A 21 -6.65 -51.80 2.99
N ARG A 22 -6.91 -51.52 1.71
CA ARG A 22 -8.09 -50.86 1.11
C ARG A 22 -9.47 -51.49 1.41
N ASP A 23 -9.52 -52.51 2.26
CA ASP A 23 -10.68 -53.39 2.42
C ASP A 23 -11.39 -53.24 3.77
N PHE A 24 -10.94 -52.33 4.64
CA PHE A 24 -11.50 -52.22 5.99
C PHE A 24 -12.66 -51.22 6.16
N TRP A 25 -12.89 -50.32 5.20
CA TRP A 25 -13.83 -49.21 5.35
C TRP A 25 -15.09 -49.44 4.52
N GLY A 26 -16.24 -49.49 5.20
CA GLY A 26 -17.56 -49.69 4.59
C GLY A 26 -17.97 -48.54 3.67
N PRO A 27 -18.97 -48.71 2.78
CA PRO A 27 -19.30 -47.74 1.72
C PRO A 27 -19.55 -46.32 2.25
N ARG A 28 -20.16 -46.21 3.42
CA ARG A 28 -20.54 -44.94 4.04
C ARG A 28 -19.36 -44.12 4.57
N GLU A 29 -18.24 -44.74 4.91
CA GLU A 29 -17.07 -44.04 5.48
C GLU A 29 -16.11 -43.54 4.39
N ARG A 30 -16.17 -44.12 3.18
CA ARG A 30 -15.39 -43.67 2.02
C ARG A 30 -15.83 -42.28 1.55
N ASP A 31 -17.14 -42.02 1.54
CA ASP A 31 -17.71 -40.74 1.12
C ASP A 31 -17.28 -39.58 2.05
N PHE A 32 -17.19 -39.84 3.35
CA PHE A 32 -16.71 -38.84 4.31
C PHE A 32 -15.23 -38.53 4.14
N PHE A 33 -14.40 -39.54 3.89
CA PHE A 33 -12.97 -39.35 3.67
C PHE A 33 -12.70 -38.62 2.36
N GLU A 34 -13.41 -38.96 1.28
CA GLU A 34 -13.33 -38.26 -0.01
C GLU A 34 -13.78 -36.80 0.09
N ALA A 35 -14.87 -36.52 0.83
CA ALA A 35 -15.33 -35.15 1.08
C ALA A 35 -14.31 -34.33 1.88
N LEU A 36 -13.68 -34.93 2.90
CA LEU A 36 -12.67 -34.27 3.73
C LEU A 36 -11.40 -33.97 2.93
N VAL A 37 -10.96 -34.92 2.10
CA VAL A 37 -9.81 -34.73 1.19
C VAL A 37 -10.11 -33.67 0.15
N GLY A 38 -11.31 -33.67 -0.43
CA GLY A 38 -11.75 -32.63 -1.37
C GLY A 38 -11.79 -31.23 -0.76
N PHE A 39 -12.27 -31.12 0.48
CA PHE A 39 -12.28 -29.86 1.22
C PHE A 39 -10.86 -29.36 1.54
N LEU A 40 -9.97 -30.27 1.95
CA LEU A 40 -8.58 -29.94 2.22
C LEU A 40 -7.85 -29.46 0.94
N PHE A 41 -8.17 -30.09 -0.20
CA PHE A 41 -7.64 -29.68 -1.51
C PHE A 41 -8.14 -28.30 -1.92
N LEU A 42 -9.42 -27.99 -1.67
CA LEU A 42 -9.98 -26.65 -1.91
C LEU A 42 -9.29 -25.59 -1.04
N ILE A 43 -9.08 -25.87 0.24
CA ILE A 43 -8.33 -24.95 1.14
C ILE A 43 -6.92 -24.73 0.60
N LEU A 44 -6.23 -25.80 0.21
CA LEU A 44 -4.88 -25.72 -0.36
C LEU A 44 -4.85 -24.87 -1.63
N LEU A 45 -5.82 -25.07 -2.53
CA LEU A 45 -5.97 -24.31 -3.77
C LEU A 45 -6.17 -22.82 -3.51
N VAL A 46 -7.05 -22.47 -2.57
CA VAL A 46 -7.31 -21.07 -2.17
C VAL A 46 -6.04 -20.43 -1.59
N LEU A 47 -5.31 -21.16 -0.76
CA LEU A 47 -4.03 -20.69 -0.19
C LEU A 47 -2.99 -20.43 -1.29
N LEU A 48 -2.90 -21.33 -2.27
CA LEU A 48 -1.99 -21.20 -3.41
C LEU A 48 -2.32 -19.97 -4.26
N ILE A 49 -3.61 -19.76 -4.54
CA ILE A 49 -4.10 -18.56 -5.24
C ILE A 49 -3.75 -17.30 -4.44
N ALA A 50 -4.00 -17.29 -3.12
CA ALA A 50 -3.66 -16.15 -2.28
C ALA A 50 -2.17 -15.81 -2.31
N VAL A 51 -1.29 -16.83 -2.28
CA VAL A 51 0.16 -16.64 -2.40
C VAL A 51 0.53 -16.05 -3.75
N VAL A 52 -0.04 -16.55 -4.85
CA VAL A 52 0.19 -16.00 -6.20
C VAL A 52 -0.28 -14.56 -6.28
N VAL A 53 -1.47 -14.24 -5.78
CA VAL A 53 -2.02 -12.87 -5.77
C VAL A 53 -1.13 -11.94 -4.96
N VAL A 54 -0.73 -12.33 -3.74
CA VAL A 54 0.17 -11.52 -2.91
C VAL A 54 1.54 -11.35 -3.58
N TRP A 55 2.05 -12.39 -4.24
CA TRP A 55 3.32 -12.33 -4.96
C TRP A 55 3.24 -11.40 -6.18
N VAL A 56 2.19 -11.49 -6.98
CA VAL A 56 1.91 -10.60 -8.12
C VAL A 56 1.74 -9.16 -7.65
N LEU A 57 0.96 -8.93 -6.59
CA LEU A 57 0.79 -7.59 -6.00
C LEU A 57 2.11 -7.03 -5.49
N ARG A 58 2.95 -7.88 -4.87
CA ARG A 58 4.29 -7.49 -4.41
C ARG A 58 5.22 -7.20 -5.59
N GLN A 59 5.16 -7.98 -6.66
CA GLN A 59 5.93 -7.77 -7.88
C GLN A 59 5.51 -6.48 -8.60
N LEU A 60 4.22 -6.17 -8.66
CA LEU A 60 3.71 -4.90 -9.18
C LEU A 60 4.15 -3.71 -8.32
N ARG A 61 4.19 -3.87 -6.99
CA ARG A 61 4.66 -2.83 -6.06
C ARG A 61 6.18 -2.63 -6.11
N GLN A 62 6.95 -3.67 -6.42
CA GLN A 62 8.42 -3.64 -6.52
C GLN A 62 8.93 -3.47 -7.96
N GLY A 63 8.06 -3.54 -8.96
CA GLY A 63 8.37 -3.42 -10.38
C GLY A 63 8.90 -2.04 -10.79
N PRO A 64 9.21 -1.84 -12.09
CA PRO A 64 10.02 -0.73 -12.62
C PRO A 64 9.44 0.68 -12.40
N TRP A 65 8.23 0.78 -11.88
CA TRP A 65 7.64 2.03 -11.36
C TRP A 65 8.35 2.55 -10.10
N SER A 66 9.13 1.72 -9.39
CA SER A 66 10.03 2.17 -8.33
C SER A 66 11.25 2.89 -8.91
N GLN A 67 11.86 2.36 -9.97
CA GLN A 67 13.03 2.96 -10.63
C GLN A 67 12.69 4.20 -11.48
N LEU A 68 11.47 4.28 -12.04
CA LEU A 68 10.98 5.49 -12.71
C LEU A 68 10.75 6.66 -11.74
N LYS A 69 10.48 6.40 -10.45
CA LYS A 69 10.38 7.45 -9.43
C LYS A 69 11.75 8.07 -9.12
N ASP A 70 12.81 7.25 -9.16
CA ASP A 70 14.16 7.70 -8.85
C ASP A 70 14.85 8.40 -10.03
N ALA A 71 14.43 8.11 -11.28
CA ALA A 71 15.04 8.68 -12.48
C ALA A 71 14.35 9.96 -13.02
N VAL A 72 13.10 10.26 -12.63
CA VAL A 72 12.29 11.35 -13.23
C VAL A 72 11.99 12.51 -12.27
N LEU A 73 12.23 12.37 -10.96
CA LEU A 73 11.92 13.41 -9.98
C LEU A 73 13.12 13.71 -9.07
N PRO A 74 13.99 14.68 -9.41
CA PRO A 74 14.66 15.41 -8.35
C PRO A 74 13.55 16.19 -7.62
N LEU A 75 13.50 16.03 -6.29
CA LEU A 75 12.55 16.61 -5.33
C LEU A 75 11.29 15.76 -5.06
N PRO A 76 11.20 15.10 -3.89
CA PRO A 76 9.90 14.91 -3.25
C PRO A 76 9.41 16.30 -2.84
N SER A 77 8.62 16.98 -3.69
CA SER A 77 8.05 18.28 -3.34
C SER A 77 7.15 18.09 -2.11
N PRO A 78 7.50 18.67 -0.95
CA PRO A 78 6.71 18.51 0.24
C PRO A 78 5.61 19.59 0.17
N LEU A 79 4.65 19.41 -0.75
CA LEU A 79 3.57 20.37 -1.01
C LEU A 79 2.70 20.59 0.24
N ALA A 80 2.40 19.52 0.97
CA ALA A 80 1.59 19.61 2.19
C ALA A 80 2.19 20.54 3.26
N PRO A 81 3.48 20.42 3.67
CA PRO A 81 4.06 21.36 4.62
C PRO A 81 4.24 22.77 4.07
N ARG A 82 4.46 22.95 2.75
CA ARG A 82 4.51 24.30 2.14
C ARG A 82 3.15 25.01 2.20
N ILE A 83 2.07 24.29 1.87
CA ILE A 83 0.71 24.82 1.98
C ILE A 83 0.34 25.13 3.44
N ARG A 84 0.78 24.30 4.39
CA ARG A 84 0.61 24.59 5.82
C ARG A 84 1.36 25.87 6.23
N ALA A 85 2.61 26.02 5.81
CA ALA A 85 3.41 27.22 6.09
C ALA A 85 2.77 28.49 5.49
N LEU A 86 2.22 28.40 4.27
CA LEU A 86 1.47 29.50 3.65
C LEU A 86 0.25 29.87 4.50
N ARG A 87 -0.54 28.89 4.96
CA ARG A 87 -1.72 29.13 5.80
C ARG A 87 -1.35 29.79 7.14
N GLU A 88 -0.27 29.36 7.77
CA GLU A 88 0.23 29.98 9.02
C GLU A 88 0.64 31.44 8.78
N ALA A 89 1.35 31.72 7.68
CA ALA A 89 1.79 33.05 7.33
C ALA A 89 0.64 33.98 6.86
N THR A 90 -0.49 33.41 6.43
CA THR A 90 -1.70 34.16 6.04
C THR A 90 -2.30 34.92 7.23
N GLY A 91 -2.11 34.41 8.47
CA GLY A 91 -2.63 35.02 9.69
C GLY A 91 -1.96 36.35 10.06
N SER A 92 -0.71 36.59 9.62
CA SER A 92 0.02 37.83 9.93
C SER A 92 -0.16 38.93 8.89
N LEU A 93 -0.92 38.69 7.81
CA LEU A 93 -1.13 39.65 6.73
C LEU A 93 -2.36 40.57 6.98
N PRO A 94 -2.36 41.78 6.40
CA PRO A 94 -3.54 42.66 6.30
C PRO A 94 -4.73 41.94 5.63
N PRO A 95 -5.98 42.37 5.91
CA PRO A 95 -7.19 41.68 5.45
C PRO A 95 -7.24 41.50 3.92
N ASP A 96 -6.88 42.53 3.15
CA ASP A 96 -6.95 42.50 1.68
C ASP A 96 -5.95 41.51 1.06
N GLN A 97 -4.74 41.42 1.62
CA GLN A 97 -3.71 40.48 1.17
C GLN A 97 -4.01 39.05 1.63
N ARG A 98 -4.65 38.91 2.80
CA ARG A 98 -5.07 37.62 3.36
C ARG A 98 -6.10 36.93 2.50
N GLU A 99 -7.12 37.67 2.04
CA GLU A 99 -8.16 37.13 1.15
C GLU A 99 -7.54 36.62 -0.15
N ARG A 100 -6.68 37.44 -0.77
CA ARG A 100 -5.99 37.07 -2.00
C ARG A 100 -5.08 35.86 -1.87
N LEU A 101 -4.37 35.73 -0.75
CA LEU A 101 -3.53 34.56 -0.50
C LEU A 101 -4.36 33.30 -0.21
N ASN A 102 -5.49 33.43 0.47
CA ASN A 102 -6.42 32.32 0.69
C ASN A 102 -6.98 31.78 -0.62
N ASP A 103 -7.37 32.65 -1.57
CA ASP A 103 -7.83 32.23 -2.89
C ASP A 103 -6.76 31.42 -3.63
N MET A 104 -5.51 31.87 -3.60
CA MET A 104 -4.39 31.12 -4.19
C MET A 104 -4.17 29.75 -3.52
N ILE A 105 -4.36 29.66 -2.20
CA ILE A 105 -4.27 28.39 -1.47
C ILE A 105 -5.41 27.45 -1.90
N VAL A 106 -6.63 27.97 -2.08
CA VAL A 106 -7.78 27.19 -2.56
C VAL A 106 -7.52 26.64 -3.97
N GLU A 107 -7.03 27.48 -4.90
CA GLU A 107 -6.65 27.03 -6.27
C GLU A 107 -5.65 25.87 -6.23
N VAL A 108 -4.66 25.92 -5.32
CA VAL A 108 -3.68 24.85 -5.14
C VAL A 108 -4.34 23.57 -4.64
N TRP A 109 -5.28 23.67 -3.70
CA TRP A 109 -6.03 22.51 -3.20
C TRP A 109 -6.89 21.88 -4.28
N GLU A 110 -7.59 22.69 -5.09
CA GLU A 110 -8.39 22.20 -6.22
C GLU A 110 -7.54 21.52 -7.29
N ALA A 111 -6.32 22.03 -7.54
CA ALA A 111 -5.36 21.37 -8.44
C ALA A 111 -4.90 20.02 -7.87
N LEU A 112 -4.67 19.94 -6.56
CA LEU A 112 -4.31 18.69 -5.88
C LEU A 112 -5.47 17.67 -5.90
N GLU A 113 -6.70 18.11 -5.67
CA GLU A 113 -7.89 17.25 -5.70
C GLU A 113 -8.10 16.63 -7.09
N ARG A 114 -7.85 17.42 -8.15
CA ARG A 114 -7.85 16.94 -9.54
C ARG A 114 -6.66 16.04 -9.89
N GLY A 115 -5.70 15.86 -8.99
CA GLY A 115 -4.48 15.08 -9.21
C GLY A 115 -3.43 15.78 -10.08
N ASP A 116 -3.63 17.05 -10.41
CA ASP A 116 -2.71 17.84 -11.23
C ASP A 116 -1.60 18.46 -10.35
N ARG A 117 -0.56 17.66 -10.12
CA ARG A 117 0.61 18.08 -9.32
C ARG A 117 1.37 19.25 -9.92
N LYS A 118 1.45 19.38 -11.24
CA LYS A 118 2.21 20.46 -11.88
C LYS A 118 1.54 21.80 -11.63
N SER A 119 0.22 21.85 -11.77
CA SER A 119 -0.57 23.05 -11.49
C SER A 119 -0.52 23.41 -10.00
N ALA A 120 -0.57 22.41 -9.11
CA ALA A 120 -0.42 22.62 -7.67
C ALA A 120 0.95 23.20 -7.30
N GLU A 121 2.04 22.67 -7.84
CA GLU A 121 3.40 23.20 -7.62
C GLU A 121 3.56 24.63 -8.12
N ALA A 122 3.07 24.93 -9.33
CA ALA A 122 3.07 26.27 -9.87
C ALA A 122 2.22 27.24 -9.02
N GLY A 123 1.06 26.78 -8.51
CA GLY A 123 0.22 27.56 -7.61
C GLY A 123 0.90 27.88 -6.27
N VAL A 124 1.59 26.91 -5.67
CA VAL A 124 2.37 27.14 -4.43
C VAL A 124 3.47 28.16 -4.65
N LEU A 125 4.21 28.08 -5.77
CA LEU A 125 5.26 29.06 -6.09
C LEU A 125 4.69 30.47 -6.27
N ARG A 126 3.52 30.61 -6.91
CA ARG A 126 2.84 31.90 -7.04
C ARG A 126 2.42 32.46 -5.68
N ALA A 127 1.86 31.63 -4.80
CA ALA A 127 1.45 32.03 -3.46
C ALA A 127 2.62 32.45 -2.57
N GLU A 128 3.76 31.73 -2.65
CA GLU A 128 4.99 32.10 -1.95
C GLU A 128 5.58 33.41 -2.45
N ALA A 129 5.63 33.61 -3.77
CA ALA A 129 6.10 34.86 -4.37
C ALA A 129 5.23 36.06 -3.97
N PHE A 130 3.90 35.86 -3.94
CA PHE A 130 2.97 36.88 -3.46
C PHE A 130 3.22 37.22 -1.98
N LEU A 131 3.39 36.21 -1.13
CA LEU A 131 3.68 36.41 0.28
C LEU A 131 5.01 37.14 0.51
N GLU A 132 6.04 36.85 -0.27
CA GLU A 132 7.32 37.55 -0.17
C GLU A 132 7.20 39.02 -0.60
N PHE A 133 6.43 39.30 -1.65
CA PHE A 133 6.13 40.67 -2.10
C PHE A 133 5.35 41.44 -1.01
N SER A 134 4.27 40.85 -0.51
CA SER A 134 3.42 41.43 0.54
C SER A 134 4.13 41.73 1.86
N ARG A 135 5.26 41.07 2.14
CA ARG A 135 6.06 41.32 3.35
C ARG A 135 7.07 42.48 3.17
N LYS A 136 7.41 42.83 1.93
CA LYS A 136 8.40 43.89 1.61
C LYS A 136 7.76 45.27 1.45
N GLU A 137 6.46 45.33 1.22
CA GLU A 137 5.63 46.55 1.32
C GLU A 137 5.27 46.87 2.77
#